data_AF-A0A356B3A7-F1
#
_entry.id   AF-A0A356B3A7-F1
#
_cell.length_a   1.000
_cell.length_b   1.000
_cell.length_c   1.000
_cell.angle_alpha   90.00
_cell.angle_beta   90.00
_cell.angle_gamma   90.00
#
_symmetry.space_group_name_H-M   'P 1'
#
loop_
_entity.id
_entity.type
_entity.pdbx_description
1 polymer ?
#
loop_
_entity_poly.entity_id
_entity_poly.type
_entity_poly.pdbx_seq_one_letter_code
_entity_poly.pdbx_strand_id
1 'polypeptide(L)'
;MNKDGKFGPNEAIWMTIIAITIKASFSGPSNLAGFIGNTGWYMIYISAAVALLGFAFIYLVLKRFPENNISEVFELTFGRVVGFIFSGILAMYLLWTAFSGAGEFVQIIKVYNFPLSPKVYITAIYMIGVLVMSLLGLENIARFTKVTIYFTMTGFVVIYILGSQNFNTNNLFPILGNDLGKTVTTGIVRSSIFGEVILLAVFA
;
A
#
# COMPACT_ATOMS: atom_id res chain seq x y z
N MET A 1 25.04 14.97 4.42
CA MET A 1 25.10 14.47 3.03
C MET A 1 25.80 13.13 3.08
N ASN A 2 25.05 12.02 3.16
CA ASN A 2 25.65 10.68 3.07
C ASN A 2 25.92 10.41 1.58
N LYS A 3 27.15 10.00 1.27
CA LYS A 3 27.68 9.93 -0.10
C LYS A 3 27.05 8.83 -0.98
N ASP A 4 26.13 8.02 -0.44
CA ASP A 4 25.62 6.83 -1.14
C ASP A 4 24.20 6.98 -1.70
N GLY A 5 23.50 8.11 -1.48
CA GLY A 5 22.10 8.26 -1.92
C GLY A 5 21.13 7.24 -1.30
N LYS A 6 21.59 6.52 -0.27
CA LYS A 6 20.82 5.51 0.47
C LYS A 6 20.02 6.21 1.57
N PHE A 7 18.70 6.06 1.52
CA PHE A 7 17.79 6.47 2.60
C PHE A 7 17.83 5.43 3.72
N GLY A 8 17.68 5.88 4.96
CA GLY A 8 17.82 5.01 6.13
C GLY A 8 16.68 3.99 6.27
N PRO A 9 16.85 2.94 7.11
CA PRO A 9 15.82 1.92 7.33
C PRO A 9 14.50 2.52 7.85
N ASN A 10 14.58 3.58 8.66
CA ASN A 10 13.40 4.30 9.12
C ASN A 10 12.64 4.97 7.96
N GLU A 11 13.35 5.56 7.00
CA GLU A 11 12.74 6.21 5.83
C GLU A 11 12.05 5.19 4.92
N ALA A 12 12.62 3.98 4.79
CA ALA A 12 12.00 2.86 4.08
C ALA A 12 10.71 2.40 4.76
N ILE A 13 10.73 2.23 6.09
CA ILE A 13 9.56 1.84 6.87
C ILE A 13 8.44 2.88 6.73
N TRP A 14 8.76 4.18 6.82
CA TRP A 14 7.76 5.23 6.64
C TRP A 14 7.15 5.23 5.23
N MET A 15 7.97 4.99 4.21
CA MET A 15 7.52 4.84 2.82
C MET A 15 6.56 3.66 2.65
N THR A 16 6.89 2.51 3.21
CA THR A 16 6.02 1.34 3.17
C THR A 16 4.71 1.59 3.93
N ILE A 17 4.76 2.19 5.12
CA ILE A 17 3.56 2.49 5.91
C ILE A 17 2.63 3.44 5.15
N ILE A 18 3.15 4.52 4.55
CA ILE A 18 2.30 5.44 3.79
C ILE A 18 1.68 4.74 2.58
N ALA A 19 2.44 3.90 1.87
CA ALA A 19 1.95 3.19 0.69
C ALA A 19 0.80 2.23 1.05
N ILE A 20 0.95 1.47 2.13
CA ILE A 20 -0.10 0.59 2.67
C ILE A 20 -1.31 1.42 3.10
N THR A 21 -1.09 2.54 3.80
CA THR A 21 -2.17 3.41 4.31
C THR A 21 -3.00 4.00 3.18
N ILE A 22 -2.34 4.50 2.12
CA ILE A 22 -3.00 5.04 0.93
C ILE A 22 -3.84 3.96 0.26
N LYS A 23 -3.27 2.77 0.03
CA LYS A 23 -3.96 1.64 -0.61
C LYS A 23 -5.13 1.14 0.23
N ALA A 24 -4.97 1.06 1.55
CA ALA A 24 -6.04 0.67 2.47
C ALA A 24 -7.19 1.69 2.50
N SER A 25 -6.87 2.98 2.38
CA SER A 25 -7.86 4.07 2.43
C SER A 25 -8.63 4.23 1.13
N PHE A 26 -7.96 4.08 -0.01
CA PHE A 26 -8.58 4.26 -1.33
C PHE A 26 -9.30 3.02 -1.84
N SER A 27 -8.93 1.83 -1.37
CA SER A 27 -9.61 0.58 -1.71
C SER A 27 -10.97 0.47 -1.01
N GLY A 28 -11.93 1.26 -1.53
CA GLY A 28 -13.33 1.44 -1.18
C GLY A 28 -13.84 0.67 0.04
N PRO A 29 -13.77 1.26 1.26
CA PRO A 29 -14.49 0.77 2.43
C PRO A 29 -15.99 0.59 2.16
N SER A 30 -16.58 1.45 1.33
CA SER A 30 -17.99 1.35 0.91
C SER A 30 -18.28 0.09 0.09
N ASN A 31 -17.39 -0.27 -0.84
CA ASN A 31 -17.53 -1.51 -1.62
C ASN A 31 -17.40 -2.71 -0.68
N LEU A 32 -16.42 -2.67 0.23
CA LEU A 32 -16.21 -3.71 1.22
C LEU A 32 -17.43 -3.91 2.12
N ALA A 33 -18.02 -2.83 2.62
CA ALA A 33 -19.23 -2.88 3.41
C ALA A 33 -20.40 -3.52 2.64
N GLY A 34 -20.49 -3.31 1.32
CA GLY A 34 -21.45 -4.02 0.47
C GLY A 34 -21.20 -5.52 0.37
N PHE A 35 -19.94 -5.99 0.46
CA PHE A 35 -19.61 -7.41 0.36
C PHE A 35 -19.70 -8.17 1.69
N ILE A 36 -19.14 -7.62 2.76
CA ILE A 36 -18.99 -8.32 4.05
C ILE A 36 -19.75 -7.63 5.20
N GLY A 37 -20.43 -6.52 4.93
CA GLY A 37 -21.24 -5.82 5.93
C GLY A 37 -20.40 -5.24 7.05
N ASN A 38 -20.79 -5.54 8.28
CA ASN A 38 -20.21 -5.00 9.50
C ASN A 38 -18.88 -5.67 9.91
N THR A 39 -18.42 -6.71 9.22
CA THR A 39 -17.22 -7.49 9.60
C THR A 39 -15.90 -6.91 9.09
N GLY A 40 -15.95 -5.76 8.40
CA GLY A 40 -14.77 -5.11 7.84
C GLY A 40 -13.69 -4.76 8.85
N TRP A 41 -14.06 -4.48 10.11
CA TRP A 41 -13.12 -4.08 11.16
C TRP A 41 -12.14 -5.19 11.55
N TYR A 42 -12.55 -6.47 11.54
CA TYR A 42 -11.65 -7.59 11.86
C TYR A 42 -11.09 -8.29 10.63
N MET A 43 -11.74 -8.17 9.47
CA MET A 43 -11.24 -8.66 8.19
C MET A 43 -9.83 -8.11 7.88
N ILE A 44 -9.57 -6.84 8.22
CA ILE A 44 -8.25 -6.22 8.00
C ILE A 44 -7.15 -6.90 8.82
N TYR A 45 -7.45 -7.41 10.02
CA TYR A 45 -6.48 -8.16 10.83
C TYR A 45 -6.18 -9.53 10.23
N ILE A 46 -7.19 -10.20 9.64
CA ILE A 46 -6.98 -11.44 8.88
C ILE A 46 -6.05 -11.15 7.69
N SER A 47 -6.34 -10.07 6.94
CA SER A 47 -5.52 -9.64 5.81
C SER A 47 -4.06 -9.36 6.22
N ALA A 48 -3.87 -8.68 7.35
CA ALA A 48 -2.55 -8.37 7.90
C ALA A 48 -1.80 -9.64 8.33
N ALA A 49 -2.47 -10.57 9.01
CA ALA A 49 -1.86 -11.84 9.44
C ALA A 49 -1.38 -12.67 8.25
N VAL A 50 -2.21 -12.80 7.20
CA VAL A 50 -1.84 -13.52 5.97
C VAL A 50 -0.66 -12.85 5.27
N ALA A 51 -0.67 -11.52 5.16
CA ALA A 51 0.43 -10.77 4.57
C ALA A 51 1.73 -10.90 5.37
N LEU A 52 1.65 -10.94 6.71
CA LEU A 52 2.80 -11.11 7.59
C LEU A 52 3.43 -12.49 7.40
N LEU A 53 2.63 -13.55 7.21
CA LEU A 53 3.14 -14.87 6.83
C LEU A 53 3.90 -14.83 5.50
N GLY A 54 3.34 -14.16 4.49
CA GLY A 54 4.00 -13.97 3.19
C GLY A 54 5.32 -13.19 3.32
N PHE A 55 5.33 -12.11 4.10
CA PHE A 55 6.53 -11.32 4.34
C PHE A 55 7.58 -12.09 5.15
N ALA A 56 7.17 -12.90 6.12
CA ALA A 56 8.08 -13.76 6.89
C ALA A 56 8.86 -14.71 5.97
N PHE A 57 8.21 -15.25 4.93
CA PHE A 57 8.89 -16.06 3.93
C PHE A 57 9.96 -15.26 3.16
N ILE A 58 9.62 -14.05 2.69
CA ILE A 58 10.55 -13.15 2.00
C ILE A 58 11.74 -12.81 2.92
N TYR A 59 11.46 -12.47 4.17
CA TYR A 59 12.48 -12.16 5.16
C TYR A 59 13.44 -13.34 5.41
N LEU A 60 12.94 -14.57 5.54
CA LEU A 60 13.78 -15.75 5.72
C LEU A 60 14.70 -16.00 4.51
N VAL A 61 14.22 -15.71 3.31
CA VAL A 61 15.02 -15.78 2.08
C VAL A 61 16.11 -14.72 2.08
N LEU A 62 15.77 -13.45 2.32
CA LEU A 62 16.75 -12.35 2.36
C LEU A 62 17.79 -12.52 3.48
N LYS A 63 17.40 -13.10 4.62
CA LYS A 63 18.33 -13.42 5.71
C LYS A 63 19.44 -14.38 5.28
N ARG A 64 19.19 -15.23 4.28
CA ARG A 64 20.21 -16.14 3.71
C ARG A 64 21.17 -15.42 2.76
N PHE A 65 20.79 -14.24 2.25
CA PHE A 65 21.53 -13.43 1.30
C PHE A 65 21.64 -11.97 1.79
N PRO A 66 22.36 -11.70 2.88
CA PRO A 66 22.29 -10.44 3.63
C PRO A 66 22.76 -9.19 2.84
N GLU A 67 23.55 -9.36 1.79
CA GLU A 67 24.07 -8.27 0.96
C GLU A 67 23.35 -8.14 -0.39
N ASN A 68 22.31 -8.94 -0.64
CA ASN A 68 21.65 -9.00 -1.94
C ASN A 68 20.18 -8.59 -1.87
N ASN A 69 19.77 -7.78 -2.85
CA ASN A 69 18.37 -7.44 -3.06
C ASN A 69 17.56 -8.63 -3.59
N ILE A 70 16.23 -8.59 -3.48
CA ILE A 70 15.37 -9.68 -3.95
C ILE A 70 15.60 -10.05 -5.43
N SER A 71 15.93 -9.08 -6.28
CA SER A 71 16.27 -9.30 -7.69
C SER A 71 17.59 -10.08 -7.86
N GLU A 72 18.59 -9.74 -7.06
CA GLU A 72 19.89 -10.42 -7.05
C GLU A 72 19.76 -11.83 -6.48
N VAL A 73 18.90 -12.01 -5.46
CA VAL A 73 18.56 -13.33 -4.93
C VAL A 73 17.91 -14.21 -5.99
N PHE A 74 17.06 -13.66 -6.86
CA PHE A 74 16.50 -14.41 -7.98
C PHE A 74 17.58 -14.88 -8.97
N GLU A 75 18.54 -14.00 -9.31
CA GLU A 75 19.66 -14.36 -10.19
C GLU A 75 20.59 -15.41 -9.56
N LEU A 76 20.90 -15.29 -8.28
CA LEU A 76 21.77 -16.22 -7.55
C LEU A 76 21.12 -17.61 -7.37
N THR A 77 19.80 -17.66 -7.20
CA THR A 77 19.08 -18.91 -6.92
C THR A 77 18.71 -19.67 -8.18
N PHE A 78 18.20 -18.98 -9.21
CA PHE A 78 17.67 -19.60 -10.42
C PHE A 78 18.60 -19.46 -11.64
N GLY A 79 19.71 -18.72 -11.50
CA GLY A 79 20.60 -18.35 -12.60
C GLY A 79 20.12 -17.11 -13.36
N ARG A 80 21.02 -16.52 -14.16
CA ARG A 80 20.82 -15.21 -14.80
C ARG A 80 19.54 -15.08 -15.63
N VAL A 81 19.22 -16.08 -16.44
CA VAL A 81 18.06 -16.02 -17.37
C VAL A 81 16.75 -16.09 -16.60
N VAL A 82 16.60 -17.07 -15.71
CA VAL A 82 15.37 -17.28 -14.95
C VAL A 82 15.20 -16.18 -13.88
N GLY A 83 16.30 -15.76 -13.24
CA GLY A 83 16.30 -14.65 -12.29
C GLY A 83 15.89 -13.32 -12.91
N PHE A 84 16.31 -13.05 -14.15
CA PHE A 84 15.86 -11.89 -14.90
C PHE A 84 14.35 -11.92 -15.18
N ILE A 85 13.80 -13.08 -15.55
CA ILE A 85 12.35 -13.25 -15.77
C ILE A 85 11.57 -12.93 -14.49
N PHE A 86 11.96 -13.51 -13.34
CA PHE A 86 11.29 -13.24 -12.06
C PHE A 86 11.41 -11.77 -11.63
N SER A 87 12.57 -11.15 -11.82
CA SER A 87 12.76 -9.72 -11.57
C SER A 87 11.87 -8.85 -12.47
N GLY A 88 11.72 -9.24 -13.74
CA GLY A 88 10.83 -8.58 -14.69
C GLY A 88 9.35 -8.70 -14.31
N ILE A 89 8.92 -9.87 -13.84
CA ILE A 89 7.56 -10.08 -13.31
C ILE A 89 7.31 -9.19 -12.09
N LEU A 90 8.27 -9.12 -11.16
CA LEU A 90 8.17 -8.25 -9.99
C LEU A 90 8.08 -6.77 -10.38
N ALA A 91 8.91 -6.33 -11.33
CA ALA A 91 8.87 -4.96 -11.84
C ALA A 91 7.51 -4.64 -12.50
N MET A 92 6.97 -5.57 -13.29
CA MET A 92 5.65 -5.42 -13.92
C MET A 92 4.53 -5.37 -12.87
N TYR A 93 4.62 -6.16 -11.81
CA TYR A 93 3.69 -6.10 -10.68
C TYR A 93 3.73 -4.74 -9.98
N LEU A 94 4.92 -4.20 -9.68
CA LEU A 94 5.08 -2.88 -9.06
C LEU A 94 4.58 -1.75 -9.95
N LEU A 95 4.79 -1.85 -11.27
CA LEU A 95 4.23 -0.89 -12.23
C LEU A 95 2.70 -0.96 -12.22
N TRP A 96 2.12 -2.16 -12.26
CA TRP A 96 0.68 -2.33 -12.20
C TRP A 96 0.06 -1.73 -10.94
N THR A 97 0.66 -1.97 -9.76
CA THR A 97 0.16 -1.38 -8.50
C THR A 97 0.26 0.14 -8.52
N ALA A 98 1.35 0.70 -9.05
CA ALA A 98 1.51 2.14 -9.19
C ALA A 98 0.44 2.77 -10.12
N PHE A 99 0.19 2.16 -11.29
CA PHE A 99 -0.84 2.62 -12.22
C PHE A 99 -2.25 2.53 -11.62
N SER A 100 -2.57 1.41 -10.97
CA SER A 100 -3.87 1.20 -10.32
C SER A 100 -4.09 2.24 -9.22
N GLY A 101 -3.10 2.46 -8.35
CA GLY A 101 -3.16 3.44 -7.27
C GLY A 101 -3.33 4.88 -7.78
N ALA A 102 -2.60 5.26 -8.83
CA ALA A 102 -2.77 6.55 -9.48
C ALA A 102 -4.18 6.73 -10.05
N GLY A 103 -4.74 5.69 -10.67
CA GLY A 103 -6.09 5.70 -11.22
C GLY A 103 -7.17 5.89 -10.15
N GLU A 104 -7.05 5.16 -9.04
CA GLU A 104 -7.95 5.28 -7.88
C GLU A 104 -7.89 6.67 -7.27
N PHE A 105 -6.69 7.22 -7.08
CA PHE A 105 -6.51 8.57 -6.53
C PHE A 105 -7.19 9.64 -7.40
N VAL A 106 -6.94 9.63 -8.71
CA VAL A 106 -7.56 10.58 -9.65
C VAL A 106 -9.09 10.46 -9.63
N GLN A 107 -9.62 9.24 -9.52
CA GLN A 107 -11.05 9.00 -9.44
C GLN A 107 -11.67 9.58 -8.16
N ILE A 108 -11.01 9.40 -7.02
CA ILE A 108 -11.45 9.96 -5.74
C ILE A 108 -11.45 11.49 -5.80
N ILE A 109 -10.35 12.10 -6.28
CA ILE A 109 -10.27 13.56 -6.41
C ILE A 109 -11.37 14.10 -7.33
N LYS A 110 -11.65 13.42 -8.45
CA LYS A 110 -12.74 13.80 -9.34
C LYS A 110 -14.09 13.75 -8.64
N VAL A 111 -14.41 12.66 -7.94
CA VAL A 111 -15.73 12.47 -7.31
C VAL A 111 -15.95 13.45 -6.16
N TYR A 112 -14.95 13.68 -5.31
CA TYR A 112 -15.13 14.45 -4.08
C TYR A 112 -14.74 15.93 -4.18
N ASN A 113 -13.79 16.30 -5.04
CA ASN A 113 -13.25 17.67 -5.08
C ASN A 113 -13.60 18.40 -6.39
N PHE A 114 -13.50 17.71 -7.53
CA PHE A 114 -13.68 18.32 -8.85
C PHE A 114 -14.66 17.55 -9.75
N PRO A 115 -15.95 17.44 -9.35
CA PRO A 115 -16.94 16.61 -10.06
C PRO A 115 -17.24 17.13 -11.48
N LEU A 116 -17.13 18.44 -11.69
CA LEU A 116 -17.41 19.09 -12.97
C LEU A 116 -16.19 19.09 -13.92
N SER A 117 -14.99 18.82 -13.41
CA SER A 117 -13.77 18.88 -14.22
C SER A 117 -13.55 17.58 -15.01
N PRO A 118 -13.10 17.67 -16.28
CA PRO A 118 -12.72 16.50 -17.04
C PRO A 118 -11.57 15.73 -16.38
N LYS A 119 -11.66 14.40 -16.35
CA LYS A 119 -10.66 13.51 -15.73
C LYS A 119 -9.25 13.76 -16.25
N VAL A 120 -9.13 14.08 -17.54
CA VAL A 120 -7.85 14.31 -18.23
C VAL A 120 -7.01 15.40 -17.55
N TYR A 121 -7.63 16.52 -17.14
CA TYR A 121 -6.91 17.61 -16.49
C TYR A 121 -6.38 17.22 -15.11
N ILE A 122 -7.18 16.49 -14.33
CA ILE A 122 -6.79 16.00 -13.00
C ILE A 122 -5.63 15.01 -13.14
N THR A 123 -5.72 14.08 -14.09
CA THR A 123 -4.63 13.14 -14.39
C THR A 123 -3.36 13.87 -14.81
N ALA A 124 -3.44 14.85 -15.69
CA ALA A 124 -2.27 15.58 -16.19
C ALA A 124 -1.53 16.30 -15.06
N ILE A 125 -2.25 17.04 -14.20
CA ILE A 125 -1.66 17.75 -13.05
C ILE A 125 -1.03 16.75 -12.08
N TYR A 126 -1.71 15.65 -11.78
CA TYR A 126 -1.18 14.60 -10.93
C TYR A 126 0.11 13.99 -11.50
N MET A 127 0.14 13.68 -12.79
CA MET A 127 1.32 13.12 -13.46
C MET A 127 2.50 14.07 -13.50
N ILE A 128 2.28 15.39 -13.61
CA ILE A 128 3.33 16.39 -13.47
C ILE A 128 3.96 16.31 -12.07
N GLY A 129 3.13 16.22 -11.01
CA GLY A 129 3.63 16.04 -9.64
C GLY A 129 4.45 14.76 -9.46
N VAL A 130 3.96 13.64 -10.00
CA VAL A 130 4.68 12.35 -9.98
C VAL A 130 6.01 12.45 -10.73
N LEU A 131 6.04 13.07 -11.92
CA LEU A 131 7.26 13.28 -12.69
C LEU A 131 8.29 14.11 -11.91
N VAL A 132 7.88 15.24 -11.33
CA VAL A 132 8.78 16.09 -10.54
C VAL A 132 9.37 15.32 -9.37
N MET A 133 8.54 14.60 -8.60
CA MET A 133 9.02 13.79 -7.47
C MET A 133 9.93 12.64 -7.91
N SER A 134 9.68 12.05 -9.08
CA SER A 134 10.52 10.98 -9.63
C SER A 134 11.88 11.49 -10.08
N LEU A 135 11.94 12.71 -10.65
CA LEU A 135 13.19 13.37 -11.05
C LEU A 135 14.04 13.80 -9.84
N LEU A 136 13.40 14.11 -8.72
CA LEU A 136 14.08 14.42 -7.46
C LEU A 136 14.69 13.19 -6.78
N GLY A 137 14.35 11.98 -7.22
CA GLY A 137 14.92 10.73 -6.73
C GLY A 137 14.27 10.18 -5.45
N LEU A 138 14.57 8.91 -5.17
CA LEU A 138 13.91 8.11 -4.14
C LEU A 138 14.17 8.63 -2.71
N GLU A 139 15.36 9.19 -2.45
CA GLU A 139 15.72 9.79 -1.16
C GLU A 139 14.77 10.96 -0.80
N ASN A 140 14.44 11.80 -1.78
CA ASN A 140 13.54 12.93 -1.57
C ASN A 140 12.10 12.45 -1.36
N ILE A 141 11.67 11.40 -2.05
CA ILE A 141 10.38 10.75 -1.81
C ILE A 141 10.32 10.22 -0.37
N ALA A 142 11.34 9.48 0.08
CA ALA A 142 11.39 8.88 1.41
C ALA A 142 11.34 9.94 2.52
N ARG A 143 12.08 11.04 2.35
CA ARG A 143 12.05 12.18 3.29
C ARG A 143 10.73 12.90 3.29
N PHE A 144 10.13 13.11 2.12
CA PHE A 144 8.82 13.73 2.00
C PHE A 144 7.75 12.90 2.70
N THR A 145 7.79 11.57 2.57
CA THR A 145 6.87 10.67 3.28
C THR A 145 6.93 10.84 4.79
N LYS A 146 8.12 11.01 5.37
CA LYS A 146 8.27 11.21 6.82
C LYS A 146 7.52 12.44 7.31
N VAL A 147 7.41 13.50 6.51
CA VAL A 147 6.62 14.68 6.86
C VAL A 147 5.14 14.42 6.65
N THR A 148 4.79 13.84 5.50
CA THR A 148 3.39 13.56 5.10
C THR A 148 2.68 12.64 6.08
N ILE A 149 3.36 11.65 6.67
CA ILE A 149 2.71 10.72 7.60
C ILE A 149 2.13 11.40 8.85
N TYR A 150 2.77 12.45 9.36
CA TYR A 150 2.23 13.22 10.49
C TYR A 150 0.95 13.95 10.09
N PHE A 151 0.91 14.52 8.89
CA PHE A 151 -0.31 15.15 8.35
C PHE A 151 -1.43 14.12 8.13
N THR A 152 -1.10 12.96 7.56
CA THR A 152 -2.06 11.87 7.34
C THR A 152 -2.63 11.34 8.66
N MET A 153 -1.78 11.07 9.66
CA MET A 153 -2.24 10.62 10.98
C MET A 153 -3.13 11.66 11.67
N THR A 154 -2.73 12.94 11.63
CA THR A 154 -3.53 14.03 12.19
C THR A 154 -4.89 14.12 11.48
N GLY A 155 -4.90 14.02 10.15
CA GLY A 155 -6.12 13.99 9.35
C GLY A 155 -7.07 12.87 9.74
N PHE A 156 -6.55 11.65 9.94
CA PHE A 156 -7.35 10.53 10.43
C PHE A 156 -7.95 10.82 11.81
N VAL A 157 -7.14 11.28 12.76
CA VAL A 157 -7.61 11.59 14.12
C VAL A 157 -8.73 12.64 14.08
N VAL A 158 -8.56 13.70 13.30
CA VAL A 158 -9.59 14.74 13.12
C VAL A 158 -10.88 14.15 12.53
N ILE A 159 -10.77 13.33 11.48
CA ILE A 159 -11.93 12.66 10.86
C ILE A 159 -12.63 11.75 11.87
N TYR A 160 -11.90 10.98 12.68
CA TYR A 160 -12.47 10.12 13.72
C TYR A 160 -13.21 10.94 14.79
N ILE A 161 -12.63 12.05 15.25
CA ILE A 161 -13.26 12.92 16.25
C ILE A 161 -14.54 13.55 15.70
N LEU A 162 -14.49 14.13 14.50
CA LEU A 162 -15.67 14.74 13.86
C LEU A 162 -16.74 13.70 13.52
N GLY A 163 -16.32 12.51 13.11
CA GLY A 163 -17.21 11.39 12.77
C GLY A 163 -17.81 10.68 13.99
N SER A 164 -17.27 10.89 15.20
CA SER A 164 -17.67 10.17 16.41
C SER A 164 -19.16 10.33 16.75
N GLN A 165 -19.77 11.47 16.38
CA GLN A 165 -21.20 11.72 16.57
C GLN A 165 -22.10 10.77 15.76
N ASN A 166 -21.57 10.20 14.67
CA ASN A 166 -22.29 9.27 13.80
C ASN A 166 -22.04 7.79 14.16
N PHE A 167 -21.24 7.51 15.19
CA PHE A 167 -20.92 6.13 15.56
C PHE A 167 -22.08 5.48 16.31
N ASN A 168 -22.64 4.43 15.71
CA ASN A 168 -23.65 3.59 16.33
C ASN A 168 -23.10 2.18 16.52
N THR A 169 -22.85 1.80 17.78
CA THR A 169 -22.32 0.48 18.15
C THR A 169 -23.24 -0.67 17.76
N ASN A 170 -24.55 -0.42 17.60
CA ASN A 170 -25.49 -1.46 17.17
C ASN A 170 -25.19 -1.95 15.75
N ASN A 171 -24.54 -1.13 14.92
CA ASN A 171 -24.14 -1.52 13.57
C ASN A 171 -23.01 -2.58 13.56
N LEU A 172 -22.31 -2.78 14.69
CA LEU A 172 -21.31 -3.85 14.83
C LEU A 172 -21.95 -5.23 15.05
N PHE A 173 -23.23 -5.29 15.40
CA PHE A 173 -23.92 -6.55 15.65
C PHE A 173 -24.61 -7.07 14.38
N PRO A 174 -24.60 -8.40 14.16
CA PRO A 174 -23.86 -9.42 14.90
C PRO A 174 -22.33 -9.27 14.70
N ILE A 175 -21.54 -9.45 15.77
CA ILE A 175 -20.07 -9.19 15.76
C ILE A 175 -19.33 -10.02 14.70
N LEU A 176 -19.79 -11.26 14.50
CA LEU A 176 -19.24 -12.21 13.53
C LEU A 176 -19.81 -12.02 12.11
N GLY A 177 -20.73 -11.06 11.95
CA GLY A 177 -21.51 -10.87 10.74
C GLY A 177 -22.42 -12.04 10.43
N ASN A 178 -22.98 -11.98 9.22
CA ASN A 178 -23.90 -13.01 8.73
C ASN A 178 -23.15 -14.17 8.04
N ASP A 179 -21.90 -13.96 7.62
CA ASP A 179 -21.08 -14.95 6.91
C ASP A 179 -19.59 -14.83 7.26
N LEU A 180 -19.15 -15.68 8.19
CA LEU A 180 -17.75 -15.78 8.60
C LEU A 180 -16.85 -16.29 7.46
N GLY A 181 -17.32 -17.27 6.67
CA GLY A 181 -16.54 -17.85 5.59
C GLY A 181 -16.21 -16.82 4.52
N LYS A 182 -17.19 -15.98 4.17
CA LYS A 182 -16.99 -14.85 3.25
C LYS A 182 -16.03 -13.81 3.81
N THR A 183 -16.09 -13.53 5.11
CA THR A 183 -15.17 -12.57 5.74
C THR A 183 -13.72 -13.08 5.70
N VAL A 184 -13.50 -14.34 6.04
CA VAL A 184 -12.16 -14.96 6.03
C VAL A 184 -11.60 -15.02 4.60
N THR A 185 -12.38 -15.51 3.63
CA THR A 185 -11.94 -15.58 2.23
C THR A 185 -11.63 -14.19 1.66
N THR A 186 -12.47 -13.19 1.96
CA THR A 186 -12.22 -11.80 1.57
C THR A 186 -10.94 -11.27 2.24
N GLY A 187 -10.71 -11.57 3.53
CA GLY A 187 -9.48 -11.20 4.23
C GLY A 187 -8.21 -11.80 3.61
N ILE A 188 -8.26 -13.06 3.21
CA ILE A 188 -7.14 -13.72 2.52
C ILE A 188 -6.86 -13.03 1.18
N VAL A 189 -7.88 -12.77 0.37
CA VAL A 189 -7.73 -12.12 -0.94
C VAL A 189 -7.27 -10.66 -0.81
N ARG A 190 -7.77 -9.93 0.21
CA ARG A 190 -7.40 -8.53 0.46
C ARG A 190 -6.07 -8.36 1.19
N SER A 191 -5.37 -9.43 1.56
CA SER A 191 -3.98 -9.36 2.06
C SER A 191 -3.03 -8.60 1.13
N SER A 192 -3.33 -8.54 -0.17
CA SER A 192 -2.62 -7.75 -1.19
C SER A 192 -2.53 -6.24 -0.91
N ILE A 193 -3.38 -5.69 -0.02
CA ILE A 193 -3.25 -4.30 0.47
C ILE A 193 -1.89 -4.09 1.14
N PHE A 194 -1.40 -5.11 1.86
CA PHE A 194 -0.09 -5.11 2.50
C PHE A 194 1.03 -5.55 1.54
N GLY A 195 0.75 -5.73 0.25
CA GLY A 195 1.75 -6.13 -0.75
C GLY A 195 2.88 -5.11 -0.92
N GLU A 196 2.66 -3.84 -0.57
CA GLU A 196 3.68 -2.78 -0.62
C GLU A 196 4.85 -3.02 0.35
N VAL A 197 4.73 -3.97 1.28
CA VAL A 197 5.85 -4.41 2.12
C VAL A 197 7.00 -4.97 1.27
N ILE A 198 6.73 -5.44 0.04
CA ILE A 198 7.77 -5.89 -0.89
C ILE A 198 8.76 -4.78 -1.27
N LEU A 199 8.40 -3.51 -1.12
CA LEU A 199 9.32 -2.38 -1.32
C LEU A 199 10.54 -2.48 -0.39
N LEU A 200 10.36 -2.97 0.84
CA LEU A 200 11.47 -3.19 1.77
C LEU A 200 12.43 -4.27 1.26
N ALA A 201 11.93 -5.27 0.52
CA ALA A 201 12.76 -6.34 -0.04
C ALA A 201 13.51 -5.92 -1.31
N VAL A 202 13.03 -4.90 -2.00
CA VAL A 202 13.65 -4.33 -3.21
C VAL A 202 14.73 -3.30 -2.86
N PHE A 203 14.58 -2.61 -1.73
CA PHE A 203 15.51 -1.58 -1.24
C PHE A 203 16.36 -2.05 -0.06
N ALA A 204 16.44 -3.37 0.18
CA ALA A 204 17.14 -3.97 1.31
C ALA A 204 18.66 -3.82 1.22
#